data_AF-A0A7K4H4M3-F1
#
_entry.id   AF-A0A7K4H4M3-F1
#
_cell.length_a   1.000
_cell.length_b   1.000
_cell.length_c   1.000
_cell.angle_alpha   90.00
_cell.angle_beta   90.00
_cell.angle_gamma   90.00
#
_symmetry.space_group_name_H-M   'P 1'
#
loop_
_entity.id
_entity.type
_entity.pdbx_description
1 polymer ?
#
loop_
_entity_poly.entity_id
_entity_poly.type
_entity_poly.pdbx_seq_one_letter_code
_entity_poly.pdbx_strand_id
1 'polypeptide(L)'
;MAKKKKETPITGITVSKEEDFSAWYTELINKAELADIRYNIKGFIVYREWATLTIRKMYKKTEDLLEKKGHLPLTMPSLIPESNFLLEAKHVEGFTPEVFWVTEAGSSGKLSERLALRPTSETALYKMYSMWIRSYKDLPFKRYLSCQVWRYEGKMTRPFLRGRE
;
A
#
# COMPACT_ATOMS: atom_id res chain seq x y z
N MET A 1 -49.23 17.87 -19.02
CA MET A 1 -48.25 17.04 -18.29
C MET A 1 -47.02 16.85 -19.18
N ALA A 2 -45.92 17.54 -18.88
CA ALA A 2 -44.69 17.42 -19.66
C ALA A 2 -44.05 16.04 -19.43
N LYS A 3 -43.87 15.25 -20.49
CA LYS A 3 -43.13 14.00 -20.46
C LYS A 3 -41.69 14.30 -20.02
N LYS A 4 -41.31 13.90 -18.79
CA LYS A 4 -39.90 13.83 -18.37
C LYS A 4 -39.18 12.93 -19.37
N LYS A 5 -38.24 13.49 -20.16
CA LYS A 5 -37.29 12.70 -20.95
C LYS A 5 -36.57 11.77 -19.96
N LYS A 6 -36.72 10.46 -20.15
CA LYS A 6 -35.82 9.48 -19.51
C LYS A 6 -34.44 9.74 -20.11
N GLU A 7 -33.58 10.41 -19.35
CA GLU A 7 -32.15 10.45 -19.66
C GLU A 7 -31.64 9.00 -19.58
N THR A 8 -31.28 8.45 -20.73
CA THR A 8 -30.61 7.16 -20.81
C THR A 8 -29.30 7.28 -20.02
N PRO A 9 -29.03 6.42 -19.03
CA PRO A 9 -27.79 6.51 -18.28
C PRO A 9 -26.62 6.37 -19.25
N ILE A 10 -25.70 7.33 -19.22
CA ILE A 10 -24.57 7.35 -20.15
C ILE A 10 -23.63 6.19 -19.78
N THR A 11 -23.72 5.11 -20.55
CA THR A 11 -23.05 3.82 -20.28
C THR A 11 -21.56 3.83 -20.61
N GLY A 12 -21.10 4.66 -21.56
CA GLY A 12 -19.69 4.76 -21.97
C GLY A 12 -18.92 5.89 -21.30
N ILE A 13 -17.61 5.97 -21.51
CA ILE A 13 -16.77 7.10 -21.05
C ILE A 13 -17.16 8.37 -21.82
N THR A 14 -17.31 9.50 -21.12
CA THR A 14 -17.79 10.77 -21.68
C THR A 14 -16.70 11.81 -21.83
N VAL A 15 -15.64 11.72 -21.04
CA VAL A 15 -14.51 12.65 -21.09
C VAL A 15 -13.43 12.13 -22.03
N SER A 16 -12.85 13.01 -22.86
CA SER A 16 -11.69 12.68 -23.69
C SER A 16 -10.43 12.56 -22.84
N LYS A 17 -9.62 11.53 -23.10
CA LYS A 17 -8.36 11.28 -22.37
C LYS A 17 -7.33 12.37 -22.65
N GLU A 18 -7.31 12.86 -23.88
CA GLU A 18 -6.38 13.86 -24.39
C GLU A 18 -6.71 15.27 -23.88
N GLU A 19 -8.00 15.56 -23.66
CA GLU A 19 -8.47 16.87 -23.18
C GLU A 19 -8.41 16.99 -21.65
N ASP A 20 -8.92 15.98 -20.92
CA ASP A 20 -8.87 15.93 -19.46
C ASP A 20 -8.61 14.49 -18.96
N PHE A 21 -7.32 14.18 -18.85
CA PHE A 21 -6.86 12.89 -18.32
C PHE A 21 -7.33 12.61 -16.88
N SER A 22 -7.51 13.65 -16.06
CA SER A 22 -7.87 13.49 -14.65
C SER A 22 -9.32 13.02 -14.51
N ALA A 23 -10.24 13.71 -15.19
CA ALA A 23 -11.65 13.34 -15.20
C ALA A 23 -11.89 12.03 -15.95
N TRP A 24 -11.24 11.82 -17.11
CA TRP A 24 -11.29 10.56 -17.85
C TRP A 24 -10.90 9.36 -16.98
N TYR A 25 -9.78 9.47 -16.25
CA TYR A 25 -9.28 8.37 -15.41
C TYR A 25 -10.22 8.06 -14.25
N THR A 26 -10.81 9.09 -13.64
CA THR A 26 -11.78 8.93 -12.56
C THR A 26 -13.05 8.25 -13.08
N GLU A 27 -13.54 8.68 -14.24
CA GLU A 27 -14.69 8.09 -14.89
C GLU A 27 -14.44 6.63 -15.27
N LEU A 28 -13.27 6.32 -15.83
CA LEU A 28 -12.84 4.96 -16.17
C LEU A 28 -12.88 4.04 -14.96
N ILE A 29 -12.22 4.43 -13.86
CA ILE A 29 -12.15 3.61 -12.64
C ILE A 29 -13.55 3.34 -12.08
N ASN A 30 -14.41 4.36 -12.07
CA ASN A 30 -15.76 4.26 -11.52
C ASN A 30 -16.64 3.38 -12.41
N LYS A 31 -16.65 3.60 -13.73
CA LYS A 31 -17.50 2.85 -14.68
C LYS A 31 -17.04 1.42 -14.90
N ALA A 32 -15.73 1.17 -14.87
CA ALA A 32 -15.16 -0.17 -14.93
C ALA A 32 -15.12 -0.86 -13.56
N GLU A 33 -15.68 -0.22 -12.52
CA GLU A 33 -15.84 -0.84 -11.21
C GLU A 33 -14.52 -1.36 -10.62
N LEU A 34 -13.42 -0.61 -10.76
CA LEU A 34 -12.08 -1.07 -10.37
C LEU A 34 -11.74 -0.75 -8.92
N ALA A 35 -12.17 0.41 -8.44
CA ALA A 35 -11.88 0.87 -7.09
C ALA A 35 -13.07 1.63 -6.50
N ASP A 36 -13.20 1.56 -5.17
CA ASP A 36 -14.20 2.31 -4.43
C ASP A 36 -13.52 3.14 -3.33
N ILE A 37 -13.68 4.46 -3.42
CA ILE A 37 -13.11 5.43 -2.48
C ILE A 37 -14.08 5.78 -1.33
N ARG A 38 -15.29 5.20 -1.33
CA ARG A 38 -16.32 5.47 -0.32
C ARG A 38 -16.10 4.74 1.00
N TYR A 39 -14.99 4.02 1.16
CA TYR A 39 -14.58 3.33 2.39
C TYR A 39 -14.34 4.28 3.60
N ASN A 40 -14.58 5.57 3.42
CA ASN A 40 -14.61 6.61 4.46
C ASN A 40 -13.28 6.79 5.23
N ILE A 41 -12.17 6.42 4.61
CA ILE A 41 -10.82 6.75 5.08
C ILE A 41 -10.02 7.25 3.89
N LYS A 42 -9.60 8.52 3.92
CA LYS A 42 -8.90 9.15 2.80
C LYS A 42 -7.62 8.37 2.46
N GLY A 43 -7.54 7.91 1.21
CA GLY A 43 -6.37 7.18 0.69
C GLY A 43 -6.39 5.68 0.93
N PHE A 44 -7.39 5.15 1.64
CA PHE A 44 -7.63 3.73 1.79
C PHE A 44 -8.72 3.36 0.79
N ILE A 45 -8.33 2.61 -0.22
CA ILE A 45 -9.15 2.36 -1.40
C ILE A 45 -9.57 0.91 -1.36
N VAL A 46 -10.85 0.63 -1.60
CA VAL A 46 -11.32 -0.74 -1.79
C VAL A 46 -11.04 -1.14 -3.23
N TYR A 47 -10.21 -2.15 -3.41
CA TYR A 47 -9.89 -2.69 -4.72
C TYR A 47 -10.95 -3.73 -5.07
N ARG A 48 -11.73 -3.45 -6.11
CA ARG A 48 -12.81 -4.35 -6.54
C ARG A 48 -12.28 -5.55 -7.31
N GLU A 49 -13.17 -6.43 -7.72
CA GLU A 49 -12.88 -7.78 -8.19
C GLU A 49 -11.89 -7.78 -9.37
N TRP A 50 -12.17 -6.99 -10.42
CA TRP A 50 -11.34 -6.93 -11.62
C TRP A 50 -9.95 -6.34 -11.37
N ALA A 51 -9.86 -5.32 -10.51
CA ALA A 51 -8.58 -4.76 -10.09
C ALA A 51 -7.78 -5.78 -9.27
N THR A 52 -8.42 -6.44 -8.30
CA THR A 52 -7.80 -7.46 -7.45
C THR A 52 -7.29 -8.64 -8.26
N LEU A 53 -8.07 -9.14 -9.23
CA LEU A 53 -7.64 -10.21 -10.13
C LEU A 53 -6.40 -9.81 -10.95
N THR A 54 -6.37 -8.58 -11.45
CA THR A 54 -5.24 -8.05 -12.20
C THR A 54 -3.98 -7.97 -11.35
N ILE A 55 -4.09 -7.41 -10.15
CA ILE A 55 -2.98 -7.27 -9.21
C ILE A 55 -2.45 -8.63 -8.75
N ARG A 56 -3.32 -9.60 -8.49
CA ARG A 56 -2.92 -10.98 -8.17
C ARG A 56 -2.08 -11.61 -9.28
N LYS A 57 -2.44 -11.39 -10.55
CA LYS A 57 -1.65 -11.86 -11.70
C LYS A 57 -0.29 -11.16 -11.78
N MET A 58 -0.23 -9.86 -11.50
CA MET A 58 1.02 -9.09 -11.46
C MET A 58 1.96 -9.54 -10.34
N TYR A 59 1.43 -9.75 -9.13
CA TYR A 59 2.20 -10.29 -8.00
C TYR A 59 2.75 -11.65 -8.34
N LYS A 60 1.89 -12.59 -8.77
CA LYS A 60 2.34 -13.93 -9.14
C LYS A 60 3.48 -13.90 -10.16
N LYS A 61 3.37 -13.07 -11.20
CA LYS A 61 4.40 -12.96 -12.23
C LYS A 61 5.73 -12.45 -11.66
N THR A 62 5.68 -11.47 -10.75
CA THR A 62 6.86 -10.90 -10.10
C THR A 62 7.51 -11.89 -9.14
N GLU A 63 6.70 -12.57 -8.32
CA GLU A 63 7.14 -13.61 -7.39
C GLU A 63 7.80 -14.77 -8.13
N ASP A 64 7.16 -15.30 -9.18
CA ASP A 64 7.71 -16.36 -10.03
C ASP A 64 9.10 -15.95 -10.61
N LEU A 65 9.31 -14.66 -10.92
CA LEU A 65 10.60 -14.14 -11.41
C LEU A 65 11.66 -14.02 -10.31
N LEU A 66 11.26 -13.62 -9.09
CA LEU A 66 12.13 -13.52 -7.93
C LEU A 66 12.59 -14.90 -7.46
N GLU A 67 11.67 -15.86 -7.39
CA GLU A 67 11.92 -17.25 -7.02
C GLU A 67 12.86 -17.95 -8.00
N LYS A 68 12.68 -17.74 -9.31
CA LYS A 68 13.63 -18.22 -10.34
C LYS A 68 15.05 -17.72 -10.14
N LYS A 69 15.23 -16.59 -9.45
CA LYS A 69 16.54 -15.99 -9.11
C LYS A 69 17.02 -16.35 -7.69
N GLY A 70 16.34 -17.30 -7.03
CA GLY A 70 16.69 -17.81 -5.70
C GLY A 70 16.27 -16.90 -4.53
N HIS A 71 15.32 -15.98 -4.72
CA HIS A 71 14.71 -15.27 -3.60
C HIS A 71 13.63 -16.16 -2.97
N LEU A 72 13.59 -16.22 -1.65
CA LEU A 72 12.55 -16.95 -0.91
C LEU A 72 11.52 -15.98 -0.34
N PRO A 73 10.21 -16.32 -0.34
CA PRO A 73 9.19 -15.49 0.28
C PRO A 73 9.41 -15.37 1.79
N LEU A 74 9.04 -14.22 2.36
CA LEU A 74 9.01 -13.92 3.78
C LEU A 74 7.70 -13.20 4.11
N THR A 75 7.17 -13.44 5.30
CA THR A 75 6.08 -12.64 5.87
C THR A 75 6.53 -12.03 7.19
N MET A 76 6.21 -10.76 7.41
CA MET A 76 6.51 -10.05 8.65
C MET A 76 5.28 -9.30 9.18
N PRO A 77 5.24 -9.02 10.49
CA PRO A 77 4.23 -8.14 11.08
C PRO A 77 4.16 -6.78 10.37
N SER A 78 2.96 -6.21 10.34
CA SER A 78 2.72 -4.86 9.80
C SER A 78 3.16 -3.75 10.77
N LEU A 79 3.27 -4.08 12.06
CA LEU A 79 3.63 -3.14 13.12
C LEU A 79 5.13 -3.22 13.43
N ILE A 80 5.74 -2.05 13.58
CA ILE A 80 7.15 -1.87 13.92
C ILE A 80 7.22 -1.07 15.24
N PRO A 81 7.91 -1.58 16.28
CA PRO A 81 8.15 -0.81 17.50
C PRO A 81 8.85 0.52 17.19
N GLU A 82 8.43 1.61 17.85
CA GLU A 82 9.02 2.94 17.68
C GLU A 82 10.55 2.93 17.82
N SER A 83 11.07 2.24 18.83
CA SER A 83 12.51 2.07 19.09
C SER A 83 13.24 1.46 17.89
N ASN A 84 12.64 0.48 17.23
CA ASN A 84 13.20 -0.13 16.01
C ASN A 84 13.06 0.81 14.82
N PHE A 85 11.92 1.47 14.66
CA PHE A 85 11.63 2.38 13.56
C PHE A 85 12.60 3.58 13.52
N LEU A 86 12.98 4.10 14.69
CA LEU A 86 13.86 5.26 14.82
C LEU A 86 15.35 4.93 14.70
N LEU A 87 15.75 3.66 14.55
CA LEU A 87 17.17 3.29 14.42
C LEU A 87 17.84 3.94 13.20
N GLU A 88 17.11 4.06 12.09
CA GLU A 88 17.62 4.66 10.84
C GLU A 88 17.35 6.16 10.73
N ALA A 89 16.52 6.73 11.62
CA ALA A 89 16.20 8.16 11.61
C ALA A 89 17.43 9.06 11.83
N LYS A 90 18.51 8.51 12.42
CA LYS A 90 19.79 9.19 12.59
C LYS A 90 20.60 9.32 11.30
N HIS A 91 20.34 8.50 10.30
CA HIS A 91 21.12 8.47 9.05
C HIS A 91 20.51 9.32 7.93
N VAL A 92 19.26 9.77 8.08
CA VAL A 92 18.55 10.54 7.04
C VAL A 92 17.97 11.82 7.63
N GLU A 93 18.75 12.91 7.57
CA GLU A 93 18.28 14.25 7.94
C GLU A 93 17.03 14.63 7.11
N GLY A 94 15.95 15.03 7.80
CA GLY A 94 14.70 15.44 7.16
C GLY A 94 13.72 14.30 6.82
N PHE A 95 14.06 13.04 7.10
CA PHE A 95 13.16 11.89 6.90
C PHE A 95 12.42 11.59 8.20
N THR A 96 11.40 12.40 8.52
CA THR A 96 10.35 11.98 9.45
C THR A 96 9.22 11.43 8.59
N PRO A 97 9.14 10.11 8.35
CA PRO A 97 8.10 9.57 7.49
C PRO A 97 6.77 9.83 8.18
N GLU A 98 5.82 10.42 7.47
CA GLU A 98 4.46 10.53 8.00
C GLU A 98 3.88 9.11 8.07
N VAL A 99 3.92 8.52 9.27
CA VAL A 99 3.43 7.15 9.55
C VAL A 99 2.18 7.19 10.42
N PHE A 100 1.42 6.11 10.34
CA PHE A 100 0.34 5.85 11.28
C PHE A 100 0.90 5.20 12.54
N TRP A 101 0.53 5.75 13.69
CA TRP A 101 0.89 5.21 15.00
C TRP A 101 -0.30 4.49 15.63
N VAL A 102 -0.05 3.29 16.14
CA VAL A 102 -0.92 2.61 17.08
C VAL A 102 -0.38 2.89 18.48
N THR A 103 -1.20 3.59 19.28
CA THR A 103 -0.81 4.05 20.63
C THR A 103 -1.62 3.38 21.74
N GLU A 104 -2.73 2.73 21.40
CA GLU A 104 -3.68 2.17 22.35
C GLU A 104 -4.14 0.79 21.89
N ALA A 105 -4.44 -0.08 22.86
CA ALA A 105 -4.95 -1.42 22.64
C ALA A 105 -6.37 -1.55 23.21
N GLY A 106 -7.35 -0.98 22.50
CA GLY A 106 -8.77 -1.04 22.88
C GLY A 106 -8.99 -0.66 24.34
N SER A 107 -9.72 -1.51 25.08
CA SER A 107 -10.02 -1.28 26.49
C SER A 107 -8.82 -1.43 27.44
N SER A 108 -7.70 -2.00 26.99
CA SER A 108 -6.48 -2.13 27.80
C SER A 108 -5.71 -0.82 27.95
N GLY A 109 -6.08 0.21 27.19
CA GLY A 109 -5.50 1.55 27.29
C GLY A 109 -4.21 1.72 26.48
N LYS A 110 -3.36 2.67 26.92
CA LYS A 110 -2.13 3.05 26.22
C LYS A 110 -1.09 1.93 26.24
N LEU A 111 -0.45 1.73 25.09
CA LEU A 111 0.68 0.82 24.96
C LEU A 111 1.92 1.38 25.68
N SER A 112 2.79 0.49 26.18
CA SER A 112 4.07 0.88 26.77
C SER A 112 5.03 1.54 25.77
N GLU A 113 4.87 1.21 24.49
CA GLU A 113 5.61 1.77 23.37
C GLU A 113 4.65 1.94 22.18
N ARG A 114 4.82 3.00 21.39
CA ARG A 114 4.02 3.21 20.17
C ARG A 114 4.49 2.25 19.08
N LEU A 115 3.56 1.79 18.25
CA LEU A 115 3.85 0.90 17.13
C LEU A 115 3.51 1.62 15.81
N ALA A 116 4.48 1.74 14.91
CA ALA A 116 4.26 2.29 13.58
C ALA A 116 3.69 1.23 12.65
N LEU A 117 2.67 1.56 11.86
CA LEU A 117 2.37 0.78 10.65
C LEU A 117 3.52 0.98 9.65
N ARG A 118 4.06 -0.11 9.11
CA ARG A 118 5.25 -0.06 8.26
C ARG A 118 5.06 0.84 7.01
N PRO A 119 5.81 1.93 6.84
CA PRO A 119 5.87 2.64 5.55
C PRO A 119 6.79 1.93 4.55
N THR A 120 7.74 1.18 5.11
CA THR A 120 8.71 0.31 4.48
C THR A 120 9.24 -0.66 5.57
N SER A 121 9.92 -1.74 5.19
CA SER A 121 10.24 -2.84 6.12
C SER A 121 11.69 -2.91 6.57
N GLU A 122 12.58 -2.02 6.12
CA GLU A 122 14.03 -2.06 6.33
C GLU A 122 14.41 -2.12 7.81
N THR A 123 13.88 -1.21 8.63
CA THR A 123 14.19 -1.12 10.07
C THR A 123 13.76 -2.38 10.84
N ALA A 124 12.62 -2.97 10.48
CA ALA A 124 12.17 -4.23 11.04
C ALA A 124 12.99 -5.41 10.51
N LEU A 125 13.27 -5.44 9.21
CA LEU A 125 13.88 -6.57 8.52
C LEU A 125 15.36 -6.70 8.87
N TYR A 126 16.10 -5.58 8.89
CA TYR A 126 17.53 -5.57 9.17
C TYR A 126 17.83 -5.94 10.62
N LYS A 127 16.92 -5.60 11.56
CA LYS A 127 16.96 -6.11 12.92
C LYS A 127 16.91 -7.65 12.93
N MET A 128 16.02 -8.26 12.14
CA MET A 128 15.94 -9.73 12.04
C MET A 128 17.16 -10.33 11.33
N TYR A 129 17.65 -9.67 10.27
CA TYR A 129 18.84 -10.11 9.54
C TYR A 129 20.07 -10.18 10.44
N SER A 130 20.24 -9.21 11.34
CA SER A 130 21.32 -9.23 12.33
C SER A 130 21.28 -10.46 13.24
N MET A 131 20.12 -11.11 13.38
CA MET A 131 19.94 -12.33 14.17
C MET A 131 20.11 -13.61 13.35
N TRP A 132 19.73 -13.58 12.07
CA TRP A 132 19.76 -14.76 11.19
C TRP A 132 21.08 -14.95 10.45
N ILE A 133 21.78 -13.88 10.09
CA ILE A 133 23.02 -13.93 9.32
C ILE A 133 24.19 -13.87 10.31
N ARG A 134 24.87 -15.00 10.52
CA ARG A 134 25.94 -15.16 11.51
C ARG A 134 27.28 -15.56 10.90
N SER A 135 27.27 -16.10 9.69
CA SER A 135 28.46 -16.54 8.97
C SER A 135 28.37 -16.14 7.50
N TYR A 136 29.53 -16.11 6.82
CA TYR A 136 29.59 -15.97 5.37
C TYR A 136 28.79 -17.07 4.64
N LYS A 137 28.59 -18.24 5.28
CA LYS A 137 27.80 -19.35 4.75
C LYS A 137 26.31 -19.06 4.65
N ASP A 138 25.80 -18.09 5.41
CA ASP A 138 24.39 -17.69 5.38
C ASP A 138 24.08 -16.77 4.18
N LEU A 139 25.12 -16.38 3.43
CA LEU A 139 25.03 -15.51 2.27
C LEU A 139 25.15 -16.32 0.96
N PRO A 140 24.44 -15.92 -0.11
CA PRO A 140 23.59 -14.73 -0.22
C PRO A 140 22.20 -14.94 0.42
N PHE A 141 21.77 -13.99 1.26
CA PHE A 141 20.45 -14.01 1.88
C PHE A 141 19.44 -13.20 1.04
N LYS A 142 18.68 -13.88 0.18
CA LYS A 142 17.72 -13.25 -0.74
C LYS A 142 16.28 -13.53 -0.31
N ARG A 143 15.53 -12.50 0.09
CA ARG A 143 14.11 -12.61 0.48
C ARG A 143 13.26 -11.54 -0.19
N TYR A 144 11.96 -11.78 -0.28
CA TYR A 144 10.98 -10.77 -0.69
C TYR A 144 9.71 -10.85 0.16
N LEU A 145 8.96 -9.74 0.20
CA LEU A 145 7.67 -9.64 0.88
C LEU A 145 6.66 -9.07 -0.11
N SER A 146 5.53 -9.76 -0.29
CA SER A 146 4.37 -9.25 -1.02
C SER A 146 3.33 -8.80 0.00
N CYS A 147 3.26 -7.50 0.28
CA CYS A 147 2.44 -6.98 1.36
C CYS A 147 2.11 -5.50 1.20
N GLN A 148 1.10 -5.04 1.95
CA GLN A 148 0.76 -3.62 2.02
C GLN A 148 1.75 -2.83 2.87
N VAL A 149 1.84 -1.53 2.56
CA VAL A 149 2.64 -0.53 3.26
C VAL A 149 1.81 0.72 3.50
N TRP A 150 2.04 1.41 4.62
CA TRP A 150 1.21 2.54 5.03
C TRP A 150 1.97 3.85 5.03
N ARG A 151 1.49 4.84 4.27
CA ARG A 151 2.12 6.16 4.15
C ARG A 151 1.08 7.25 4.31
N TYR A 152 1.22 8.12 5.31
CA TYR A 152 0.22 9.16 5.57
C TYR A 152 0.26 10.33 4.57
N GLU A 153 1.43 10.58 3.96
CA GLU A 153 1.76 11.67 3.01
C GLU A 153 0.60 12.63 2.63
N GLY A 154 0.70 13.88 3.05
CA GLY A 154 -0.33 14.94 2.90
C GLY A 154 -0.76 15.41 1.50
N LYS A 155 -0.42 14.72 0.40
CA LYS A 155 -0.81 15.13 -0.96
C LYS A 155 -2.15 14.52 -1.40
N MET A 156 -2.65 14.91 -2.58
CA MET A 156 -3.87 14.32 -3.16
C MET A 156 -3.68 12.83 -3.46
N THR A 157 -4.63 12.02 -3.00
CA THR A 157 -4.67 10.56 -3.23
C THR A 157 -5.37 10.27 -4.55
N ARG A 158 -4.89 9.28 -5.29
CA ARG A 158 -5.46 8.86 -6.57
C ARG A 158 -5.40 7.34 -6.65
N PRO A 159 -6.51 6.61 -6.88
CA PRO A 159 -6.49 5.15 -6.88
C PRO A 159 -5.41 4.57 -7.80
N PHE A 160 -4.77 3.49 -7.34
CA PHE A 160 -3.65 2.78 -8.00
C PHE A 160 -2.35 3.59 -8.22
N LEU A 161 -2.41 4.92 -8.26
CA LEU A 161 -1.24 5.79 -8.46
C LEU A 161 -0.66 6.28 -7.13
N ARG A 162 -1.52 6.61 -6.17
CA ARG A 162 -1.14 7.11 -4.85
C ARG A 162 -2.22 6.83 -3.81
N GLY A 163 -2.05 5.73 -3.10
CA GLY A 163 -2.80 5.37 -1.89
C GLY A 163 -2.02 5.68 -0.61
N ARG A 164 -2.69 5.48 0.53
CA ARG A 164 -2.06 5.46 1.85
C ARG A 164 -1.89 4.05 2.41
N GLU A 165 -2.47 3.08 1.73
CA GLU A 165 -2.33 1.62 1.88
C GLU A 165 -2.13 1.00 0.49
#